data_AF-A0A452XYD9-F1
#
_entry.id   AF-A0A452XYD9-F1
#
_cell.length_a   1.000
_cell.length_b   1.000
_cell.length_c   1.000
_cell.angle_alpha   90.00
_cell.angle_beta   90.00
_cell.angle_gamma   90.00
#
_symmetry.space_group_name_H-M   'P 1'
#
loop_
_entity.id
_entity.type
_entity.pdbx_description
1 polymer ?
#
loop_
_entity_poly.entity_id
_entity_poly.type
_entity_poly.pdbx_seq_one_letter_code
_entity_poly.pdbx_strand_id
1 'polypeptide(L)'
;MLIPFLSPGLQKFFLDAADDGDAAADGDVDAAEGDKDQDADALTGERKKTKRVTRVELNKRARRKERLRTEADAKKLEVFSKQIDSLPNILEEIAKEDKEKEEKRIRLTVAKQERLKSAPRRLGRHKFERAPVQVLLTEEISGSLRKLKGCCNLARDRYKSIEKRGMLAPNKKLSKRPRR
;
A
#
# COMPACT_ATOMS: atom_id res chain seq x y z
N MET A 1 -29.73 24.06 17.19
CA MET A 1 -29.96 22.73 16.59
C MET A 1 -28.61 22.14 16.22
N LEU A 2 -28.08 21.25 17.06
CA LEU A 2 -26.81 20.54 16.83
C LEU A 2 -27.10 19.28 16.00
N ILE A 3 -26.33 19.05 14.94
CA ILE A 3 -26.31 17.78 14.22
C ILE A 3 -25.04 17.03 14.67
N PRO A 4 -25.12 15.84 15.27
CA PRO A 4 -23.94 15.07 15.63
C PRO A 4 -23.36 14.39 14.39
N PHE A 5 -22.07 14.61 14.15
CA PHE A 5 -21.28 13.94 13.12
C PHE A 5 -21.08 12.48 13.52
N LEU A 6 -21.88 11.60 12.91
CA LEU A 6 -21.83 10.16 13.08
C LEU A 6 -20.50 9.63 12.50
N SER A 7 -19.66 9.06 13.35
CA SER A 7 -18.41 8.40 12.98
C SER A 7 -18.73 7.16 12.11
N PRO A 8 -18.22 7.03 10.87
CA PRO A 8 -18.32 5.78 10.14
C PRO A 8 -17.30 4.80 10.72
N GLY A 9 -17.80 3.89 11.55
CA GLY A 9 -17.04 2.80 12.13
C GLY A 9 -16.35 1.93 11.07
N LEU A 10 -15.20 1.40 11.47
CA LEU A 10 -14.55 0.24 10.87
C LEU A 10 -15.61 -0.81 10.51
N GLN A 11 -15.80 -1.05 9.21
CA GLN A 11 -16.46 -2.27 8.73
C GLN A 11 -15.70 -2.83 7.54
N LYS A 12 -15.23 -4.07 7.75
CA LYS A 12 -15.00 -5.14 6.76
C LYS A 12 -13.66 -5.11 6.01
N PHE A 13 -12.64 -5.63 6.70
CA PHE A 13 -11.68 -6.56 6.08
C PHE A 13 -11.76 -7.89 6.84
N PHE A 14 -12.68 -8.76 6.42
CA PHE A 14 -12.57 -10.20 6.65
C PHE A 14 -12.50 -10.83 5.26
N LEU A 15 -11.31 -11.26 4.88
CA LEU A 15 -11.07 -12.12 3.74
C LEU A 15 -10.95 -13.54 4.29
N ASP A 16 -11.88 -14.40 3.87
CA ASP A 16 -11.66 -15.79 3.45
C ASP A 16 -10.45 -16.52 4.08
N ALA A 17 -10.72 -17.30 5.13
CA ALA A 17 -9.91 -18.45 5.51
C ALA A 17 -10.88 -19.57 5.88
N ALA A 18 -10.75 -20.68 5.16
CA ALA A 18 -11.67 -21.80 5.12
C ALA A 18 -11.98 -22.38 6.51
N ASP A 19 -13.27 -22.63 6.67
CA ASP A 19 -13.89 -23.70 7.41
C ASP A 19 -13.15 -25.04 7.17
N ASP A 20 -12.65 -25.65 8.24
CA ASP A 20 -12.70 -27.09 8.49
C ASP A 20 -12.07 -27.36 9.87
N GLY A 21 -12.96 -27.41 10.88
CA GLY A 21 -12.64 -27.80 12.24
C GLY A 21 -12.42 -29.29 12.38
N ASP A 22 -11.31 -29.62 13.04
CA ASP A 22 -11.19 -30.57 14.15
C ASP A 22 -12.24 -31.70 14.25
N ALA A 23 -11.82 -32.91 13.86
CA ALA A 23 -12.38 -34.16 14.36
C ALA A 23 -11.24 -35.06 14.85
N ALA A 24 -10.95 -34.98 16.14
CA ALA A 24 -10.14 -35.96 16.86
C ALA A 24 -10.83 -37.34 16.85
N ALA A 25 -10.11 -38.38 16.42
CA ALA A 25 -10.34 -39.76 16.84
C ALA A 25 -9.04 -40.57 16.70
N ASP A 26 -8.56 -41.06 17.83
CA ASP A 26 -7.42 -41.96 18.00
C ASP A 26 -7.49 -43.22 17.14
N GLY A 27 -6.32 -43.69 16.69
CA GLY A 27 -6.16 -44.96 15.98
C GLY A 27 -4.70 -45.28 15.68
N ASP A 28 -4.00 -45.81 16.68
CA ASP A 28 -2.70 -46.48 16.60
C ASP A 28 -2.65 -47.52 15.46
N VAL A 29 -1.76 -47.36 14.47
CA VAL A 29 -1.13 -48.50 13.79
C VAL A 29 0.26 -48.12 13.23
N ASP A 30 1.22 -48.91 13.67
CA ASP A 30 2.61 -49.01 13.25
C ASP A 30 2.81 -49.34 11.75
N ALA A 31 4.03 -49.10 11.27
CA ALA A 31 4.66 -49.64 10.06
C ALA A 31 4.13 -49.26 8.65
N ALA A 32 4.97 -48.56 7.88
CA ALA A 32 5.68 -49.14 6.71
C ALA A 32 6.31 -48.04 5.83
N GLU A 33 7.58 -48.26 5.49
CA GLU A 33 8.36 -47.57 4.46
C GLU A 33 7.63 -47.52 3.10
N GLY A 34 7.82 -46.41 2.37
CA GLY A 34 7.22 -46.17 1.07
C GLY A 34 8.03 -45.19 0.24
N ASP A 35 9.27 -45.59 -0.10
CA ASP A 35 10.11 -44.98 -1.12
C ASP A 35 9.39 -45.02 -2.48
N LYS A 36 9.03 -43.84 -3.00
CA LYS A 36 8.64 -43.64 -4.38
C LYS A 36 9.71 -42.76 -4.99
N ASP A 37 10.42 -43.28 -5.98
CA ASP A 37 10.84 -42.50 -7.15
C ASP A 37 11.15 -43.45 -8.32
N GLN A 38 10.25 -43.40 -9.30
CA GLN A 38 10.46 -43.64 -10.73
C GLN A 38 11.16 -42.34 -11.26
N ASP A 39 12.11 -42.26 -12.18
CA ASP A 39 12.47 -43.03 -13.36
C ASP A 39 13.86 -42.57 -13.88
N ALA A 40 14.47 -43.46 -14.68
CA ALA A 40 15.27 -43.21 -15.89
C ALA A 40 16.57 -42.38 -15.89
N ASP A 41 17.64 -43.14 -16.14
CA ASP A 41 18.71 -42.92 -17.13
C ASP A 41 19.95 -42.07 -16.75
N ALA A 42 21.07 -42.78 -16.54
CA ALA A 42 22.39 -42.50 -17.14
C ALA A 42 23.50 -43.32 -16.44
N LEU A 43 23.94 -44.38 -17.12
CA LEU A 43 25.33 -44.83 -17.30
C LEU A 43 26.32 -44.75 -16.10
N THR A 44 26.80 -45.94 -15.71
CA THR A 44 28.05 -46.22 -14.97
C THR A 44 28.24 -45.54 -13.62
N GLY A 45 27.77 -46.22 -12.56
CA GLY A 45 28.18 -45.96 -11.19
C GLY A 45 28.25 -47.26 -10.40
N GLU A 46 29.45 -47.73 -10.11
CA GLU A 46 29.66 -48.87 -9.23
C GLU A 46 28.93 -48.66 -7.90
N ARG A 47 27.94 -49.49 -7.59
CA ARG A 47 27.31 -49.54 -6.26
C ARG A 47 28.36 -50.03 -5.27
N LYS A 48 29.09 -49.11 -4.63
CA LYS A 48 30.00 -49.41 -3.52
C LYS A 48 29.17 -50.12 -2.44
N LYS A 49 29.42 -51.41 -2.23
CA LYS A 49 28.83 -52.18 -1.14
C LYS A 49 29.21 -51.47 0.17
N THR A 50 28.29 -50.73 0.77
CA THR A 50 28.52 -50.08 2.04
C THR A 50 28.75 -51.17 3.08
N LYS A 51 29.84 -51.04 3.86
CA LYS A 51 30.15 -51.98 4.93
C LYS A 51 28.96 -52.01 5.89
N ARG A 52 28.49 -53.21 6.27
CA ARG A 52 27.40 -53.36 7.26
C ARG A 52 27.87 -52.73 8.57
N VAL A 53 27.20 -51.65 8.96
CA VAL A 53 27.47 -50.91 10.19
C VAL A 53 27.03 -51.76 11.38
N THR A 54 27.83 -51.78 12.43
CA THR A 54 27.55 -52.58 13.63
C THR A 54 26.42 -51.94 14.46
N ARG A 55 25.69 -52.74 15.24
CA ARG A 55 24.59 -52.27 16.12
C ARG A 55 25.05 -51.18 17.10
N VAL A 56 26.31 -51.22 17.52
CA VAL A 56 26.93 -50.23 18.42
C VAL A 56 27.11 -48.87 17.73
N GLU A 57 27.53 -48.85 16.47
CA GLU A 57 27.69 -47.62 15.69
C GLU A 57 26.34 -46.96 15.37
N LEU A 58 25.29 -47.76 15.13
CA LEU A 58 23.92 -47.26 14.97
C LEU A 58 23.42 -46.57 16.26
N ASN A 59 23.60 -47.19 17.42
CA ASN A 59 23.23 -46.60 18.71
C ASN A 59 24.04 -45.33 19.03
N LYS A 60 25.33 -45.29 18.67
CA LYS A 60 26.17 -44.10 18.82
C LYS A 60 25.68 -42.94 17.93
N ARG A 61 25.25 -43.26 16.70
CA ARG A 61 24.65 -42.27 15.78
C ARG A 61 23.29 -41.78 16.28
N ALA A 62 22.45 -42.66 16.82
CA ALA A 62 21.16 -42.30 17.40
C ALA A 62 21.33 -41.33 18.58
N ARG A 63 22.21 -41.65 19.54
CA ARG A 63 22.53 -40.76 20.67
C ARG A 63 23.06 -39.39 20.24
N ARG A 64 23.90 -39.35 19.20
CA ARG A 64 24.39 -38.07 18.64
C ARG A 64 23.28 -37.27 17.98
N LYS A 65 22.37 -37.93 17.25
CA LYS A 65 21.22 -37.30 16.59
C LYS A 65 20.26 -36.71 17.62
N GLU A 66 20.01 -37.41 18.71
CA GLU A 66 19.18 -36.92 19.83
C GLU A 66 19.80 -35.67 20.49
N ARG A 67 21.11 -35.71 20.81
CA ARG A 67 21.81 -34.54 21.35
C ARG A 67 21.74 -33.32 20.43
N LEU A 68 21.96 -33.54 19.13
CA LEU A 68 21.86 -32.46 18.14
C LEU A 68 20.43 -31.90 18.04
N ARG A 69 19.40 -32.75 18.19
CA ARG A 69 17.99 -32.31 18.22
C ARG A 69 17.72 -31.46 19.47
N THR A 70 18.10 -31.94 20.65
CA THR A 70 17.88 -31.19 21.90
C THR A 70 18.63 -29.86 21.91
N GLU A 71 19.85 -29.81 21.38
CA GLU A 71 20.61 -28.56 21.23
C GLU A 71 19.96 -27.62 20.22
N ALA A 72 19.44 -28.15 19.10
CA ALA A 72 18.71 -27.35 18.13
C ALA A 72 17.41 -26.78 18.71
N ASP A 73 16.70 -27.57 19.51
CA ASP A 73 15.45 -27.15 20.14
C ASP A 73 15.69 -26.11 21.24
N ALA A 74 16.75 -26.27 22.04
CA ALA A 74 17.19 -25.25 22.99
C ALA A 74 17.54 -23.93 22.29
N LYS A 75 18.29 -23.99 21.18
CA LYS A 75 18.61 -22.79 20.37
C LYS A 75 17.36 -22.13 19.81
N LYS A 76 16.36 -22.90 19.37
CA LYS A 76 15.09 -22.34 18.90
C LYS A 76 14.38 -21.60 20.04
N LEU A 77 14.28 -22.20 21.23
CA LEU A 77 13.67 -21.57 22.41
C LEU A 77 14.39 -20.27 22.82
N GLU A 78 15.72 -20.24 22.75
CA GLU A 78 16.50 -19.01 22.98
C GLU A 78 16.20 -17.92 21.93
N VAL A 79 15.99 -18.29 20.67
CA VAL A 79 15.60 -17.32 19.64
C VAL A 79 14.18 -16.82 19.88
N PHE A 80 13.24 -17.71 20.21
CA PHE A 80 11.86 -17.34 20.48
C PHE A 80 11.72 -16.42 21.70
N SER A 81 12.44 -16.70 22.79
CA SER A 81 12.46 -15.81 23.96
C SER A 81 13.00 -14.41 23.62
N LYS A 82 14.11 -14.32 22.86
CA LYS A 82 14.64 -13.04 22.38
C LYS A 82 13.64 -12.27 21.51
N GLN A 83 12.81 -12.96 20.73
CA GLN A 83 11.75 -12.34 19.94
C GLN A 83 10.60 -11.84 20.81
N ILE A 84 10.25 -12.56 21.87
CA ILE A 84 9.23 -12.13 22.84
C ILE A 84 9.72 -10.88 23.60
N ASP A 85 10.97 -10.89 24.03
CA ASP A 85 11.57 -9.78 24.77
C ASP A 85 11.71 -8.50 23.91
N SER A 86 11.76 -8.63 22.58
CA SER A 86 11.83 -7.48 21.66
C SER A 86 10.47 -6.88 21.29
N LEU A 87 9.36 -7.56 21.59
CA LEU A 87 8.00 -7.06 21.31
C LEU A 87 7.71 -5.65 21.83
N PRO A 88 8.05 -5.24 23.08
CA PRO A 88 7.78 -3.89 23.55
C PRO A 88 8.49 -2.82 22.71
N ASN A 89 9.72 -3.08 22.28
CA ASN A 89 10.47 -2.15 21.42
C ASN A 89 9.78 -1.99 20.05
N ILE A 90 9.29 -3.09 19.48
CA ILE A 90 8.55 -3.10 18.21
C ILE A 90 7.24 -2.31 18.36
N LEU A 91 6.52 -2.48 19.48
CA LEU A 91 5.28 -1.73 19.75
C LEU A 91 5.53 -0.23 19.86
N GLU A 92 6.61 0.18 20.54
CA GLU A 92 7.00 1.59 20.61
C GLU A 92 7.36 2.18 19.24
N GLU A 93 8.05 1.40 18.41
CA GLU A 93 8.39 1.79 17.04
C GLU A 93 7.13 1.99 16.19
N ILE A 94 6.20 1.02 16.22
CA ILE A 94 4.91 1.12 15.52
C ILE A 94 4.14 2.36 16.00
N ALA A 95 4.08 2.59 17.31
CA ALA A 95 3.37 3.75 17.86
C ALA A 95 3.98 5.10 17.43
N LYS A 96 5.32 5.17 17.29
CA LYS A 96 6.00 6.36 16.75
C LYS A 96 5.68 6.55 15.26
N GLU A 97 5.76 5.49 14.47
CA GLU A 97 5.41 5.54 13.04
C GLU A 97 3.96 5.95 12.81
N ASP A 98 3.02 5.43 13.59
CA ASP A 98 1.61 5.73 13.43
C ASP A 98 1.31 7.19 13.73
N LYS A 99 1.93 7.77 14.78
CA LYS A 99 1.86 9.21 15.06
C LYS A 99 2.39 10.03 13.88
N GLU A 100 3.55 9.66 13.32
CA GLU A 100 4.08 10.36 12.15
C GLU A 100 3.16 10.24 10.92
N LYS A 101 2.61 9.05 10.68
CA LYS A 101 1.66 8.80 9.57
C LYS A 101 0.39 9.63 9.77
N GLU A 102 -0.12 9.74 11.00
CA GLU A 102 -1.25 10.60 11.34
C GLU A 102 -0.95 12.07 11.09
N GLU A 103 0.19 12.58 11.58
CA GLU A 103 0.58 13.97 11.32
C GLU A 103 0.71 14.25 9.82
N LYS A 104 1.35 13.35 9.07
CA LYS A 104 1.46 13.44 7.60
C LYS A 104 0.07 13.47 6.95
N ARG A 105 -0.84 12.59 7.38
CA ARG A 105 -2.24 12.57 6.91
C ARG A 105 -2.95 13.89 7.19
N ILE A 106 -2.87 14.38 8.43
CA ILE A 106 -3.49 15.65 8.84
C ILE A 106 -2.94 16.80 7.99
N ARG A 107 -1.62 16.95 7.88
CA ARG A 107 -0.98 17.99 7.06
C ARG A 107 -1.46 17.95 5.60
N LEU A 108 -1.55 16.77 5.00
CA LEU A 108 -2.05 16.61 3.63
C LEU A 108 -3.54 16.97 3.50
N THR A 109 -4.36 16.60 4.49
CA THR A 109 -5.79 16.95 4.49
C THR A 109 -6.01 18.45 4.60
N VAL A 110 -5.27 19.13 5.49
CA VAL A 110 -5.31 20.59 5.65
C VAL A 110 -4.88 21.29 4.36
N ALA A 111 -3.72 20.90 3.81
CA ALA A 111 -3.24 21.47 2.54
C ALA A 111 -4.22 21.24 1.38
N LYS A 112 -4.92 20.10 1.36
CA LYS A 112 -5.98 19.83 0.38
C LYS A 112 -7.18 20.75 0.60
N GLN A 113 -7.62 20.95 1.83
CA GLN A 113 -8.74 21.85 2.16
C GLN A 113 -8.42 23.31 1.80
N GLU A 114 -7.23 23.80 2.13
CA GLU A 114 -6.76 25.14 1.74
C GLU A 114 -6.73 25.34 0.23
N ARG A 115 -6.23 24.32 -0.49
CA ARG A 115 -6.22 24.34 -1.96
C ARG A 115 -7.64 24.40 -2.55
N LEU A 116 -8.61 23.71 -1.93
CA LEU A 116 -10.01 23.74 -2.37
C LEU A 116 -10.68 25.10 -2.14
N LYS A 117 -10.23 25.86 -1.12
CA LYS A 117 -10.73 27.23 -0.88
C LYS A 117 -10.27 28.20 -1.96
N SER A 118 -9.02 28.08 -2.42
CA SER A 118 -8.42 29.00 -3.40
C SER A 118 -8.74 28.64 -4.85
N ALA A 119 -8.76 27.35 -5.19
CA ALA A 119 -8.91 26.87 -6.56
C ALA A 119 -9.84 25.64 -6.63
N PRO A 120 -10.56 25.48 -7.76
CA PRO A 120 -11.37 24.29 -7.98
C PRO A 120 -10.51 23.03 -8.08
N ARG A 121 -11.14 21.88 -7.87
CA ARG A 121 -10.48 20.58 -8.10
C ARG A 121 -10.03 20.46 -9.54
N ARG A 122 -8.84 19.90 -9.74
CA ARG A 122 -8.32 19.61 -11.07
C ARG A 122 -9.18 18.54 -11.72
N LEU A 123 -9.99 18.95 -12.69
CA LEU A 123 -10.78 18.07 -13.54
C LEU A 123 -9.98 17.84 -14.83
N GLY A 124 -9.22 16.75 -14.91
CA GLY A 124 -8.43 16.36 -16.09
C GLY A 124 -6.96 16.80 -16.10
N ARG A 125 -6.38 16.88 -17.30
CA ARG A 125 -4.93 17.08 -17.49
C ARG A 125 -4.45 18.48 -17.13
N HIS A 126 -5.26 19.52 -17.30
CA HIS A 126 -4.83 20.90 -17.06
C HIS A 126 -5.39 21.47 -15.76
N LYS A 127 -4.65 22.42 -15.17
CA LYS A 127 -5.08 23.16 -13.98
C LYS A 127 -6.00 24.31 -14.43
N PHE A 128 -6.96 24.67 -13.57
CA PHE A 128 -7.77 25.86 -13.81
C PHE A 128 -6.91 27.11 -13.69
N GLU A 129 -6.92 27.94 -14.72
CA GLU A 129 -6.25 29.23 -14.77
C GLU A 129 -7.34 30.32 -14.85
N ARG A 130 -7.31 31.26 -13.90
CA ARG A 130 -8.25 32.40 -13.86
C ARG A 130 -8.03 33.28 -15.08
N ALA A 131 -9.10 33.84 -15.62
CA ALA A 131 -8.99 34.85 -16.68
C ALA A 131 -8.22 36.07 -16.14
N PRO A 132 -7.39 36.71 -16.97
CA PRO A 132 -6.79 37.98 -16.62
C PRO A 132 -7.89 39.00 -16.33
N VAL A 133 -7.70 39.79 -15.27
CA VAL A 133 -8.67 40.84 -14.92
C VAL A 133 -8.61 41.90 -16.02
N GLN A 134 -9.74 42.12 -16.68
CA GLN A 134 -9.87 43.21 -17.63
C GLN A 134 -10.11 44.48 -16.83
N VAL A 135 -9.10 45.34 -16.79
CA VAL A 135 -9.17 46.67 -16.18
C VAL A 135 -8.91 47.69 -17.28
N LEU A 136 -9.59 48.83 -17.19
CA LEU A 136 -9.23 50.00 -17.98
C LEU A 136 -8.04 50.68 -17.32
N LEU A 137 -7.11 51.17 -18.12
CA LEU A 137 -5.98 51.95 -17.62
C LEU A 137 -6.44 53.37 -17.30
N THR A 138 -5.71 54.08 -16.44
CA THR A 138 -6.04 55.45 -16.01
C THR A 138 -6.22 56.43 -17.16
N GLU A 139 -5.51 56.23 -18.27
CA GLU A 139 -5.62 57.03 -19.50
C GLU A 139 -6.93 56.78 -20.25
N GLU A 140 -7.50 55.57 -20.13
CA GLU A 140 -8.73 55.16 -20.81
C GLU A 140 -9.98 55.41 -19.95
N ILE A 141 -9.81 55.68 -18.66
CA ILE A 141 -10.90 56.00 -17.72
C ILE A 141 -11.36 57.44 -17.99
N SER A 142 -12.41 57.55 -18.79
CA SER A 142 -13.13 58.81 -18.99
C SER A 142 -14.05 59.11 -17.79
N GLY A 143 -14.13 60.38 -17.37
CA GLY A 143 -15.08 60.83 -16.34
C GLY A 143 -16.57 60.80 -16.76
N SER A 144 -16.89 60.30 -17.96
CA SER A 144 -18.27 60.16 -18.44
C SER A 144 -18.57 58.71 -18.83
N LEU A 145 -19.66 58.15 -18.28
CA LEU A 145 -20.13 56.80 -18.58
C LEU A 145 -20.45 56.58 -20.07
N ARG A 146 -20.89 57.62 -20.80
CA ARG A 146 -21.18 57.52 -22.24
C ARG A 146 -19.94 57.28 -23.10
N LYS A 147 -18.75 57.64 -22.58
CA LYS A 147 -17.46 57.50 -23.25
C LYS A 147 -16.70 56.25 -22.82
N LEU A 148 -17.24 55.47 -21.87
CA LEU A 148 -16.59 54.28 -21.34
C LEU A 148 -16.61 53.15 -22.38
N LYS A 149 -15.43 52.62 -22.73
CA LYS A 149 -15.34 51.42 -23.55
C LYS A 149 -15.84 50.21 -22.75
N GLY A 150 -16.81 49.49 -23.29
CA GLY A 150 -17.27 48.24 -22.68
C GLY A 150 -16.16 47.20 -22.66
N CYS A 151 -15.76 46.73 -21.48
CA CYS A 151 -14.85 45.60 -21.35
C CYS A 151 -15.61 44.30 -21.68
N CYS A 152 -15.54 43.82 -22.92
CA CYS A 152 -16.39 42.75 -23.41
C CYS A 152 -15.62 41.45 -23.72
N ASN A 153 -15.37 40.63 -22.70
CA ASN A 153 -15.12 39.20 -22.90
C ASN A 153 -16.08 38.32 -22.08
N LEU A 154 -17.38 38.68 -22.09
CA LEU A 154 -18.41 37.97 -21.33
C LEU A 154 -18.41 36.47 -21.62
N ALA A 155 -18.26 36.06 -22.89
CA ALA A 155 -18.18 34.64 -23.26
C ALA A 155 -17.01 33.92 -22.56
N ARG A 156 -15.84 34.57 -22.48
CA ARG A 156 -14.65 34.03 -21.82
C ARG A 156 -14.84 33.94 -20.31
N ASP A 157 -15.50 34.93 -19.70
CA ASP A 157 -15.79 34.94 -18.26
C ASP A 157 -16.82 33.87 -17.89
N ARG A 158 -17.86 33.70 -18.70
CA ARG A 158 -18.84 32.62 -18.55
C ARG A 158 -18.18 31.24 -18.70
N TYR A 159 -17.33 31.07 -19.72
CA TYR A 159 -16.56 29.85 -19.93
C TYR A 159 -15.67 29.51 -18.71
N LYS A 160 -14.90 30.49 -18.21
CA LYS A 160 -14.06 30.31 -17.01
C LYS A 160 -14.88 30.10 -15.73
N SER A 161 -16.09 30.64 -15.64
CA SER A 161 -17.01 30.36 -14.54
C SER A 161 -17.54 28.92 -14.58
N ILE A 162 -17.81 28.37 -15.76
CA ILE A 162 -18.19 26.95 -15.93
C ILE A 162 -17.03 26.03 -15.54
N GLU A 163 -15.81 26.34 -15.98
CA GLU A 163 -14.60 25.61 -15.56
C GLU A 163 -14.38 25.69 -14.04
N LYS A 164 -14.53 26.88 -13.44
CA LYS A 164 -14.39 27.08 -11.99
C LYS A 164 -15.40 26.27 -11.18
N ARG A 165 -16.61 26.08 -11.72
CA ARG A 165 -17.66 25.24 -11.12
C ARG A 165 -17.41 23.75 -11.29
N GLY A 166 -16.42 23.34 -12.10
CA GLY A 166 -16.11 21.94 -12.36
C GLY A 166 -17.12 21.25 -13.28
N MET A 167 -17.94 22.01 -14.03
CA MET A 167 -18.82 21.44 -15.06
C MET A 167 -18.06 21.12 -16.35
N LEU A 168 -16.98 21.86 -16.62
CA LEU A 168 -16.12 21.65 -17.79
C LEU A 168 -14.66 21.51 -17.35
N ALA A 169 -13.95 20.55 -17.93
CA ALA A 169 -12.52 20.35 -17.70
C ALA A 169 -11.70 21.47 -18.36
N PRO A 170 -10.72 22.08 -17.66
CA PRO A 170 -9.81 23.03 -18.27
C PRO A 170 -9.03 22.41 -19.43
N ASN A 171 -9.04 23.07 -20.59
CA ASN A 171 -8.35 22.63 -21.79
C ASN A 171 -7.38 23.71 -22.30
N LYS A 172 -6.20 23.30 -22.78
CA LYS A 172 -5.29 24.20 -23.50
C LYS A 172 -5.53 24.10 -25.00
N LYS A 173 -5.46 25.24 -25.70
CA LYS A 173 -5.53 25.26 -27.16
C LYS A 173 -4.34 24.48 -27.71
N LEU A 174 -4.61 23.51 -28.57
CA LEU A 174 -3.56 22.78 -29.30
C LEU A 174 -3.00 23.73 -30.38
N SER A 175 -1.76 24.19 -30.22
CA SER A 175 -1.07 24.86 -31.32
C SER A 175 -0.72 23.82 -32.38
N LYS A 176 -1.14 24.05 -33.63
CA LYS A 176 -0.69 23.23 -34.75
C LYS A 176 0.82 23.40 -34.88
N ARG A 177 1.57 22.29 -34.94
CA ARG A 177 3.00 22.35 -35.26
C ARG A 177 3.15 22.95 -36.66
N PRO A 178 4.05 23.92 -36.88
CA PRO A 178 4.37 24.35 -38.23
C PRO A 178 4.84 23.12 -39.02
N ARG A 179 4.24 22.92 -40.19
CA ARG A 179 4.69 21.88 -41.12
C ARG A 179 6.09 22.32 -41.59
N ARG A 180 7.08 21.47 -41.37
CA ARG A 180 8.43 21.64 -41.92
C ARG A 180 8.40 21.41 -43.42
#